data_AF-A0A1H0QEC5-F1
#
_entry.id   AF-A0A1H0QEC5-F1
#
_cell.length_a   1.000
_cell.length_b   1.000
_cell.length_c   1.000
_cell.angle_alpha   90.00
_cell.angle_beta   90.00
_cell.angle_gamma   90.00
#
_symmetry.space_group_name_H-M   'P 1'
#
loop_
_entity.id
_entity.type
_entity.pdbx_description
1 polymer ?
#
loop_
_entity_poly.entity_id
_entity_poly.type
_entity_poly.pdbx_seq_one_letter_code
_entity_poly.pdbx_strand_id
1 'polypeptide(L)'
;MNRAELATAARTSVGYVQKLEQGHADNPSPTVVDRLADALGSVSVERQHLHDLAGAQRGDQAEPGRRQEVTSVQREAADGLHPSLAAYVDEGWNVLYSNAEYRRVFRRITEVGNVLTWFFYMPESKAVMVEWEYEARLTVAWLRALMARRPGNPMFAEVLDMLSRSTEFVRMWELQEVILGRHKPHFLVHDLDRGREVELLAQVYPSPDPSQEMQLYLGIPAR
;
A
#
# COMPACT_ATOMS: atom_id res chain seq x y z
N MET A 1 -24.28 -10.30 5.24
CA MET A 1 -25.30 -9.76 4.33
C MET A 1 -25.14 -10.45 2.99
N ASN A 2 -26.21 -10.97 2.41
CA ASN A 2 -26.18 -11.58 1.08
C ASN A 2 -26.44 -10.55 -0.04
N ARG A 3 -26.20 -10.94 -1.29
CA ARG A 3 -26.31 -10.04 -2.46
C ARG A 3 -27.71 -9.43 -2.62
N ALA A 4 -28.75 -10.21 -2.34
CA ALA A 4 -30.13 -9.75 -2.47
C ALA A 4 -30.46 -8.68 -1.42
N GLU A 5 -30.05 -8.91 -0.17
CA GLU A 5 -30.18 -7.95 0.93
C GLU A 5 -29.45 -6.63 0.63
N LEU A 6 -28.21 -6.72 0.13
CA LEU A 6 -27.42 -5.55 -0.26
C LEU A 6 -28.09 -4.77 -1.39
N ALA A 7 -28.58 -5.45 -2.42
CA ALA A 7 -29.27 -4.80 -3.55
C ALA A 7 -30.51 -4.04 -3.06
N THR A 8 -31.32 -4.66 -2.20
CA THR A 8 -32.49 -4.01 -1.60
C THR A 8 -32.10 -2.82 -0.74
N ALA A 9 -31.12 -2.97 0.15
CA ALA A 9 -30.66 -1.90 1.04
C ALA A 9 -30.08 -0.70 0.26
N ALA A 10 -29.27 -0.97 -0.77
CA ALA A 10 -28.66 0.05 -1.61
C ALA A 10 -29.61 0.60 -2.69
N ARG A 11 -30.87 0.13 -2.75
CA ARG A 11 -31.89 0.51 -3.75
C ARG A 11 -31.38 0.32 -5.19
N THR A 12 -30.78 -0.82 -5.46
CA THR A 12 -30.29 -1.24 -6.77
C THR A 12 -30.75 -2.66 -7.10
N SER A 13 -30.40 -3.18 -8.29
CA SER A 13 -30.77 -4.56 -8.68
C SER A 13 -29.68 -5.57 -8.28
N VAL A 14 -30.08 -6.82 -8.01
CA VAL A 14 -29.13 -7.92 -7.73
C VAL A 14 -28.15 -8.11 -8.89
N GLY A 15 -28.63 -7.99 -10.13
CA GLY A 15 -27.78 -8.05 -11.32
C GLY A 15 -26.79 -6.90 -11.40
N TYR A 16 -27.15 -5.71 -10.90
CA TYR A 16 -26.22 -4.58 -10.81
C TYR A 16 -25.16 -4.79 -9.73
N VAL A 17 -25.54 -5.32 -8.55
CA VAL A 17 -24.57 -5.70 -7.51
C VAL A 17 -23.62 -6.78 -8.02
N GLN A 18 -24.11 -7.77 -8.75
CA GLN A 18 -23.28 -8.80 -9.38
C GLN A 18 -22.27 -8.20 -10.38
N LYS A 19 -22.72 -7.26 -11.22
CA LYS A 19 -21.82 -6.55 -12.14
C LYS A 19 -20.75 -5.76 -11.38
N LEU A 20 -21.11 -5.09 -10.29
CA LEU A 20 -20.16 -4.36 -9.44
C LEU A 20 -19.11 -5.28 -8.84
N GLU A 21 -19.52 -6.40 -8.23
CA GLU A 21 -18.60 -7.39 -7.64
C GLU A 21 -17.65 -7.99 -8.67
N GLN A 22 -18.10 -8.16 -9.91
CA GLN A 22 -17.30 -8.68 -11.01
C GLN A 22 -16.45 -7.59 -11.69
N GLY A 23 -16.54 -6.32 -11.28
CA GLY A 23 -15.85 -5.19 -11.92
C GLY A 23 -16.39 -4.81 -13.30
N HIS A 24 -17.58 -5.29 -13.69
CA HIS A 24 -18.21 -5.08 -15.00
C HIS A 24 -19.41 -4.12 -14.96
N ALA A 25 -19.62 -3.39 -13.86
CA ALA A 25 -20.65 -2.37 -13.81
C ALA A 25 -20.14 -1.08 -14.44
N ASP A 26 -20.89 -0.53 -15.40
CA ASP A 26 -20.52 0.75 -15.98
C ASP A 26 -20.82 1.88 -14.99
N ASN A 27 -19.75 2.47 -14.47
CA ASN A 27 -19.70 3.78 -13.85
C ASN A 27 -20.80 4.05 -12.78
N PRO A 28 -20.72 3.42 -11.60
CA PRO A 28 -21.66 3.70 -10.51
C PRO A 28 -21.62 5.17 -10.10
N SER A 29 -22.80 5.79 -9.98
CA SER A 29 -22.90 7.18 -9.53
C SER A 29 -22.46 7.32 -8.07
N PRO A 30 -21.94 8.49 -7.63
CA PRO A 30 -21.53 8.67 -6.23
C PRO A 30 -22.65 8.34 -5.24
N THR A 31 -23.90 8.64 -5.60
CA THR A 31 -25.09 8.30 -4.81
C THR A 31 -25.31 6.80 -4.65
N VAL A 32 -25.01 5.99 -5.67
CA VAL A 32 -25.09 4.53 -5.57
C VAL A 32 -24.00 3.99 -4.67
N VAL A 33 -22.78 4.53 -4.79
CA VAL A 33 -21.64 4.18 -3.93
C VAL A 33 -21.95 4.50 -2.46
N ASP A 34 -22.52 5.68 -2.20
CA ASP A 34 -22.93 6.10 -0.86
C ASP A 34 -23.94 5.15 -0.23
N ARG A 35 -24.95 4.72 -0.98
CA ARG A 35 -25.96 3.75 -0.51
C ARG A 35 -25.37 2.37 -0.25
N LEU A 36 -24.40 1.95 -1.07
CA LEU A 36 -23.68 0.69 -0.84
C LEU A 36 -22.84 0.75 0.43
N ALA A 37 -22.12 1.85 0.65
CA ALA A 37 -21.35 2.07 1.87
C ALA A 37 -22.24 2.08 3.12
N ASP A 38 -23.41 2.75 3.05
CA ASP A 38 -24.38 2.77 4.14
C ASP A 38 -24.92 1.36 4.44
N ALA A 39 -25.27 0.60 3.40
CA ALA A 39 -25.79 -0.76 3.54
C ALA A 39 -24.75 -1.74 4.13
N LEU A 40 -23.47 -1.54 3.80
CA LEU A 40 -22.35 -2.33 4.32
C LEU A 40 -21.94 -1.92 5.74
N GLY A 41 -22.49 -0.83 6.28
CA GLY A 41 -22.05 -0.27 7.56
C GLY A 41 -20.61 0.25 7.50
N SER A 42 -20.17 0.68 6.31
CA SER A 42 -18.78 1.04 6.07
C SER A 42 -18.34 2.26 6.87
N VAL A 43 -17.15 2.18 7.45
CA VAL A 43 -16.50 3.32 8.09
C VAL A 43 -15.98 4.30 7.04
N SER A 44 -15.62 5.53 7.45
CA SER A 44 -15.19 6.60 6.54
C SER A 44 -14.08 6.19 5.56
N VAL A 45 -13.13 5.38 6.05
CA VAL A 45 -12.01 4.83 5.27
C VAL A 45 -12.47 3.89 4.17
N GLU A 46 -13.38 2.97 4.47
CA GLU A 46 -13.96 2.02 3.52
C GLU A 46 -14.87 2.74 2.52
N ARG A 47 -15.62 3.76 2.97
CA ARG A 47 -16.42 4.61 2.10
C ARG A 47 -15.56 5.33 1.06
N GLN A 48 -14.45 5.94 1.49
CA GLN A 48 -13.53 6.58 0.56
C GLN A 48 -12.96 5.58 -0.43
N HIS A 49 -12.61 4.37 0.00
CA HIS A 49 -12.13 3.31 -0.88
C HIS A 49 -13.18 2.87 -1.91
N LEU A 50 -14.46 2.76 -1.52
CA LEU A 50 -15.57 2.49 -2.44
C LEU A 50 -15.73 3.60 -3.49
N HIS A 51 -15.53 4.86 -3.11
CA HIS A 51 -15.53 5.99 -4.04
C HIS A 51 -14.30 5.99 -4.95
N ASP A 52 -13.11 5.65 -4.43
CA ASP A 52 -11.89 5.49 -5.23
C ASP A 52 -12.09 4.40 -6.29
N LEU A 53 -12.64 3.23 -5.92
CA LEU A 53 -12.99 2.14 -6.84
C LEU A 53 -13.96 2.59 -7.94
N ALA A 54 -15.04 3.28 -7.56
CA ALA A 54 -16.05 3.77 -8.49
C ALA A 54 -15.53 4.87 -9.42
N GLY A 55 -14.67 5.75 -8.91
CA GLY A 55 -14.05 6.84 -9.65
C GLY A 55 -12.98 6.35 -10.62
N ALA A 56 -12.21 5.33 -10.27
CA ALA A 56 -11.16 4.80 -11.12
C ALA A 56 -11.70 4.07 -12.36
N GLN A 57 -12.92 3.54 -12.31
CA GLN A 57 -13.62 3.05 -13.51
C GLN A 57 -14.02 4.15 -14.52
N ARG A 58 -13.88 5.44 -14.15
CA ARG A 58 -14.17 6.60 -15.01
C ARG A 58 -12.95 7.14 -15.75
N GLY A 59 -11.75 6.78 -15.30
CA GLY A 59 -10.48 7.30 -15.84
C GLY A 59 -9.91 6.41 -16.93
N ASP A 60 -9.18 7.03 -17.86
CA ASP A 60 -8.33 6.32 -18.83
C ASP A 60 -7.45 5.31 -18.11
N GLN A 61 -7.22 4.17 -18.75
CA GLN A 61 -6.25 3.17 -18.29
C GLN A 61 -4.95 3.89 -17.94
N ALA A 62 -4.46 3.68 -16.72
CA ALA A 62 -3.18 4.25 -16.33
C ALA A 62 -2.12 3.70 -17.29
N GLU A 63 -1.60 4.56 -18.17
CA GLU A 63 -0.43 4.24 -18.98
C GLU A 63 0.66 3.70 -18.05
N PRO A 64 1.40 2.63 -18.45
CA PRO A 64 2.48 2.12 -17.63
C PRO A 64 3.44 3.26 -17.30
N GLY A 65 3.52 3.62 -16.02
CA GLY A 65 4.37 4.69 -15.54
C GLY A 65 5.79 4.49 -16.06
N ARG A 66 6.35 5.53 -16.68
CA ARG A 66 7.76 5.51 -17.13
C ARG A 66 8.61 5.19 -15.90
N ARG A 67 9.47 4.16 -15.99
CA ARG A 67 10.39 3.77 -14.91
C ARG A 67 11.16 5.01 -14.45
N GLN A 68 10.81 5.52 -13.27
CA GLN A 68 11.35 6.78 -12.76
C GLN A 68 12.79 6.53 -12.31
N GLU A 69 13.72 7.35 -12.78
CA GLU A 69 15.12 7.28 -12.37
C GLU A 69 15.40 8.31 -11.28
N VAL A 70 15.89 7.83 -10.13
CA VAL A 70 16.37 8.70 -9.05
C VAL A 70 17.68 9.36 -9.50
N THR A 71 17.66 10.68 -9.63
CA THR A 71 18.80 11.51 -10.06
C THR A 71 19.95 11.45 -9.05
N SER A 72 21.17 11.82 -9.47
CA SER A 72 22.33 11.90 -8.57
C SER A 72 22.10 12.85 -7.40
N VAL A 73 21.52 14.04 -7.64
CA VAL A 73 21.21 15.04 -6.62
C VAL A 73 20.23 14.48 -5.57
N GLN A 74 19.22 13.74 -6.02
CA GLN A 74 18.28 13.07 -5.10
C GLN A 74 18.98 12.00 -4.25
N ARG A 75 19.87 11.20 -4.85
CA ARG A 75 20.66 10.20 -4.11
C ARG A 75 21.53 10.84 -3.03
N GLU A 76 22.28 11.88 -3.40
CA GLU A 76 23.11 12.66 -2.46
C GLU A 76 22.27 13.27 -1.33
N ALA A 77 21.09 13.81 -1.64
CA ALA A 77 20.17 14.33 -0.64
C ALA A 77 19.71 13.24 0.33
N ALA A 78 19.30 12.06 -0.16
CA ALA A 78 18.89 10.95 0.69
C ALA A 78 20.04 10.39 1.56
N ASP A 79 21.27 10.34 1.04
CA ASP A 79 22.44 9.94 1.80
C ASP A 79 22.79 10.94 2.91
N GLY A 80 22.57 12.24 2.66
CA GLY A 80 22.78 13.32 3.63
C GLY A 80 21.81 13.31 4.82
N LEU A 81 20.74 12.52 4.80
CA LEU A 81 19.72 12.46 5.86
C LEU A 81 20.08 11.57 7.05
N HIS A 82 21.32 11.05 7.10
CA HIS A 82 21.83 10.31 8.25
C HIS A 82 21.65 11.11 9.56
N PRO A 83 21.19 10.49 10.67
CA PRO A 83 20.99 9.06 10.91
C PRO A 83 19.61 8.52 10.50
N SER A 84 18.79 9.30 9.80
CA SER A 84 17.47 8.85 9.36
C SER A 84 17.60 7.82 8.24
N LEU A 85 16.70 6.85 8.23
CA LEU A 85 16.57 5.89 7.15
C LEU A 85 15.85 6.60 6.00
N ALA A 86 16.45 6.67 4.82
CA ALA A 86 15.85 7.33 3.66
C ALA A 86 15.77 6.40 2.46
N ALA A 87 14.65 6.42 1.76
CA ALA A 87 14.47 5.72 0.50
C ALA A 87 13.54 6.48 -0.44
N TYR A 88 13.88 6.47 -1.73
CA TYR A 88 12.92 6.79 -2.78
C TYR A 88 12.19 5.51 -3.17
N VAL A 89 10.87 5.57 -3.12
CA VAL A 89 9.99 4.46 -3.51
C VAL A 89 8.97 4.93 -4.53
N ASP A 90 8.49 4.05 -5.39
CA ASP A 90 7.34 4.35 -6.24
C ASP A 90 6.00 4.16 -5.48
N GLU A 91 4.87 4.37 -6.17
CA GLU A 91 3.54 4.14 -5.59
C GLU A 91 3.36 2.69 -5.10
N GLY A 92 3.95 1.72 -5.79
CA GLY A 92 3.92 0.29 -5.47
C GLY A 92 4.91 -0.15 -4.39
N TRP A 93 5.60 0.81 -3.75
CA TRP A 93 6.65 0.56 -2.75
C TRP A 93 7.84 -0.26 -3.28
N ASN A 94 8.14 -0.16 -4.58
CA ASN A 94 9.43 -0.58 -5.10
C ASN A 94 10.50 0.42 -4.65
N VAL A 95 11.62 -0.06 -4.11
CA VAL A 95 12.74 0.75 -3.64
C VAL A 95 13.59 1.14 -4.85
N LEU A 96 13.43 2.39 -5.29
CA LEU A 96 14.20 2.97 -6.41
C LEU A 96 15.60 3.38 -5.98
N TYR A 97 15.71 3.89 -4.74
CA TYR A 97 16.97 4.19 -4.07
C TYR A 97 16.79 4.11 -2.56
N SER A 98 17.87 3.83 -1.83
CA SER A 98 17.92 3.89 -0.37
C SER A 98 19.25 4.48 0.07
N ASN A 99 19.33 5.03 1.27
CA ASN A 99 20.61 5.36 1.90
C ASN A 99 21.19 4.14 2.64
N ALA A 100 22.41 4.28 3.17
CA ALA A 100 23.09 3.19 3.87
C ALA A 100 22.34 2.72 5.12
N GLU A 101 21.82 3.63 5.95
CA GLU A 101 21.09 3.28 7.18
C GLU A 101 19.80 2.51 6.88
N TYR A 102 19.06 2.89 5.82
CA TYR A 102 17.87 2.16 5.40
C TYR A 102 18.21 0.69 5.06
N ARG A 103 19.24 0.45 4.25
CA ARG A 103 19.67 -0.91 3.88
C ARG A 103 20.24 -1.71 5.06
N ARG A 104 20.87 -1.02 6.00
CA ARG A 104 21.46 -1.59 7.19
C ARG A 104 20.38 -2.12 8.14
N VAL A 105 19.34 -1.32 8.39
CA VAL A 105 18.21 -1.69 9.25
C VAL A 105 17.28 -2.67 8.54
N PHE A 106 16.79 -2.36 7.34
CA PHE A 106 15.94 -3.25 6.56
C PHE A 106 16.79 -4.20 5.73
N ARG A 107 17.47 -5.14 6.41
CA ARG A 107 18.41 -6.06 5.78
C ARG A 107 17.78 -6.79 4.59
N ARG A 108 18.55 -6.91 3.51
CA ARG A 108 18.18 -7.62 2.26
C ARG A 108 16.99 -7.00 1.50
N ILE A 109 16.48 -5.84 1.91
CA ILE A 109 15.44 -5.12 1.16
C ILE A 109 15.82 -4.88 -0.30
N THR A 110 17.11 -4.65 -0.59
CA THR A 110 17.61 -4.44 -1.96
C THR A 110 17.73 -5.71 -2.78
N GLU A 111 17.72 -6.90 -2.17
CA GLU A 111 17.71 -8.17 -2.91
C GLU A 111 16.35 -8.44 -3.55
N VAL A 112 15.28 -8.01 -2.88
CA VAL A 112 13.89 -8.15 -3.36
C VAL A 112 13.35 -6.89 -4.01
N GLY A 113 13.92 -5.72 -3.69
CA GLY A 113 13.60 -4.44 -4.32
C GLY A 113 12.20 -3.89 -4.03
N ASN A 114 11.37 -4.59 -3.27
CA ASN A 114 9.99 -4.19 -2.95
C ASN A 114 9.67 -4.46 -1.47
N VAL A 115 9.02 -3.50 -0.82
CA VAL A 115 8.70 -3.58 0.62
C VAL A 115 7.71 -4.70 0.95
N LEU A 116 6.68 -4.92 0.14
CA LEU A 116 5.73 -6.02 0.35
C LEU A 116 6.42 -7.36 0.19
N THR A 117 7.21 -7.53 -0.87
CA THR A 117 7.98 -8.74 -1.08
C THR A 117 8.92 -9.01 0.09
N TRP A 118 9.55 -7.97 0.65
CA TRP A 118 10.40 -8.11 1.82
C TRP A 118 9.64 -8.63 3.05
N PHE A 119 8.45 -8.11 3.34
CA PHE A 119 7.62 -8.59 4.45
C PHE A 119 7.28 -10.08 4.33
N PHE A 120 6.94 -10.56 3.14
CA PHE A 120 6.39 -11.90 2.95
C PHE A 120 7.39 -12.95 2.49
N TYR A 121 8.58 -12.55 2.00
CA TYR A 121 9.59 -13.47 1.47
C TYR A 121 10.96 -13.39 2.13
N MET A 122 11.28 -12.31 2.85
CA MET A 122 12.55 -12.23 3.59
C MET A 122 12.32 -12.57 5.07
N PRO A 123 12.99 -13.61 5.62
CA PRO A 123 12.88 -13.95 7.04
C PRO A 123 13.36 -12.81 7.95
N GLU A 124 14.26 -11.96 7.46
CA GLU A 124 14.76 -10.78 8.16
C GLU A 124 13.64 -9.79 8.50
N SER A 125 12.54 -9.76 7.74
CA SER A 125 11.42 -8.88 8.06
C SER A 125 10.83 -9.17 9.45
N LYS A 126 10.67 -10.45 9.80
CA LYS A 126 10.19 -10.87 11.12
C LYS A 126 11.21 -10.64 12.23
N ALA A 127 12.50 -10.67 11.89
CA ALA A 127 13.56 -10.38 12.85
C ALA A 127 13.72 -8.87 13.09
N VAL A 128 13.45 -8.03 12.10
CA VAL A 128 13.59 -6.57 12.18
C VAL A 128 12.34 -5.91 12.73
N MET A 129 11.14 -6.33 12.34
CA MET A 129 9.89 -5.66 12.75
C MET A 129 9.38 -6.22 14.06
N VAL A 130 9.33 -5.40 15.12
CA VAL A 130 8.86 -5.84 16.45
C VAL A 130 7.37 -6.22 16.38
N GLU A 131 6.55 -5.35 15.79
CA GLU A 131 5.12 -5.58 15.57
C GLU A 131 4.85 -6.13 14.15
N TRP A 132 5.62 -7.14 13.70
CA TRP A 132 5.61 -7.62 12.31
C TRP A 132 4.21 -7.85 11.73
N GLU A 133 3.31 -8.52 12.44
CA GLU A 133 1.97 -8.83 11.93
C GLU A 133 1.12 -7.57 11.68
N TYR A 134 1.23 -6.57 12.56
CA TYR A 134 0.53 -5.29 12.37
C TYR A 134 1.05 -4.54 11.14
N GLU A 135 2.38 -4.51 11.00
CA GLU A 135 3.06 -3.84 9.89
C GLU A 135 2.80 -4.52 8.54
N ALA A 136 2.83 -5.86 8.52
CA ALA A 136 2.50 -6.64 7.34
C ALA A 136 1.04 -6.39 6.92
N ARG A 137 0.08 -6.40 7.86
CA ARG A 137 -1.34 -6.10 7.56
C ARG A 137 -1.52 -4.69 7.00
N LEU A 138 -0.79 -3.71 7.54
CA LEU A 138 -0.80 -2.34 7.04
C LEU A 138 -0.36 -2.27 5.57
N THR A 139 0.74 -2.96 5.21
CA THR A 139 1.19 -3.00 3.81
C THR A 139 0.20 -3.71 2.87
N VAL A 140 -0.49 -4.74 3.34
CA VAL A 140 -1.56 -5.43 2.60
C VAL A 140 -2.75 -4.50 2.35
N ALA A 141 -3.17 -3.76 3.37
CA ALA A 141 -4.25 -2.78 3.24
C ALA A 141 -3.89 -1.65 2.26
N TRP A 142 -2.63 -1.20 2.26
CA TRP A 142 -2.15 -0.21 1.29
C TRP A 142 -2.14 -0.74 -0.14
N LEU A 143 -1.68 -1.98 -0.38
CA LEU A 143 -1.76 -2.59 -1.71
C LEU A 143 -3.19 -2.61 -2.23
N ARG A 144 -4.14 -3.00 -1.38
CA ARG A 144 -5.57 -3.00 -1.72
C ARG A 144 -6.08 -1.61 -2.11
N ALA A 145 -5.75 -0.60 -1.31
CA ALA A 145 -6.14 0.79 -1.58
C ALA A 145 -5.52 1.31 -2.90
N LEU A 146 -4.26 0.97 -3.16
CA LEU A 146 -3.56 1.36 -4.38
C LEU A 146 -4.16 0.70 -5.63
N MET A 147 -4.44 -0.60 -5.57
CA MET A 147 -5.11 -1.33 -6.65
C MET A 147 -6.46 -0.73 -7.02
N ALA A 148 -7.21 -0.24 -6.02
CA ALA A 148 -8.49 0.42 -6.26
C ALA A 148 -8.36 1.73 -7.05
N ARG A 149 -7.27 2.47 -6.87
CA ARG A 149 -7.02 3.74 -7.54
C ARG A 149 -6.50 3.58 -8.97
N ARG A 150 -5.93 2.42 -9.29
CA ARG A 150 -5.27 2.13 -10.57
C ARG A 150 -5.73 0.76 -11.13
N PRO A 151 -7.04 0.59 -11.40
CA PRO A 151 -7.58 -0.66 -11.89
C PRO A 151 -6.96 -1.03 -13.24
N GLY A 152 -6.65 -2.31 -13.43
CA GLY A 152 -6.08 -2.82 -14.68
C GLY A 152 -4.59 -2.59 -14.89
N ASN A 153 -3.87 -1.98 -13.94
CA ASN A 153 -2.42 -1.88 -14.02
C ASN A 153 -1.78 -3.28 -13.86
N PRO A 154 -1.04 -3.79 -14.89
CA PRO A 154 -0.50 -5.15 -14.89
C PRO A 154 0.51 -5.41 -13.77
N MET A 155 1.18 -4.37 -13.25
CA MET A 155 2.10 -4.48 -12.12
C MET A 155 1.45 -5.14 -10.90
N PHE A 156 0.18 -4.84 -10.62
CA PHE A 156 -0.50 -5.42 -9.46
C PHE A 156 -0.81 -6.91 -9.64
N ALA A 157 -1.07 -7.34 -10.87
CA ALA A 157 -1.29 -8.76 -11.15
C ALA A 157 -0.03 -9.57 -10.88
N GLU A 158 1.13 -9.07 -11.29
CA GLU A 158 2.42 -9.72 -11.05
C GLU A 158 2.76 -9.80 -9.54
N VAL A 159 2.58 -8.69 -8.83
CA VAL A 159 2.81 -8.63 -7.37
C VAL A 159 1.85 -9.55 -6.63
N LEU A 160 0.58 -9.60 -7.02
CA LEU A 160 -0.40 -10.50 -6.39
C LEU A 160 -0.12 -11.98 -6.68
N ASP A 161 0.22 -12.35 -7.91
CA ASP A 161 0.58 -13.75 -8.23
C ASP A 161 1.74 -14.20 -7.35
N MET A 162 2.78 -13.36 -7.25
CA MET A 162 3.92 -13.63 -6.40
C MET A 162 3.48 -13.75 -4.93
N LEU A 163 2.80 -12.75 -4.37
CA LEU A 163 2.43 -12.75 -2.94
C LEU A 163 1.41 -13.85 -2.57
N SER A 164 0.59 -14.31 -3.52
CA SER A 164 -0.41 -15.36 -3.30
C SER A 164 0.16 -16.71 -2.85
N ARG A 165 1.47 -16.94 -3.07
CA ARG A 165 2.17 -18.15 -2.62
C ARG A 165 2.57 -18.09 -1.14
N SER A 166 2.49 -16.91 -0.51
CA SER A 166 2.69 -16.74 0.93
C SER A 166 1.38 -16.97 1.68
N THR A 167 1.33 -18.02 2.50
CA THR A 167 0.15 -18.33 3.35
C THR A 167 -0.20 -17.16 4.27
N GLU A 168 0.79 -16.42 4.74
CA GLU A 168 0.61 -15.28 5.64
C GLU A 168 -0.01 -14.10 4.91
N PHE A 169 0.43 -13.84 3.69
CA PHE A 169 -0.19 -12.84 2.82
C PHE A 169 -1.65 -13.21 2.53
N VAL A 170 -1.92 -14.46 2.11
CA VAL A 170 -3.29 -14.91 1.79
C VAL A 170 -4.22 -14.71 2.97
N ARG A 171 -3.80 -15.15 4.17
CA ARG A 171 -4.59 -14.96 5.41
C ARG A 171 -4.88 -13.48 5.68
N MET A 172 -3.90 -12.60 5.54
CA MET A 172 -4.09 -11.16 5.76
C MET A 172 -4.92 -10.50 4.65
N TRP A 173 -4.79 -10.97 3.41
CA TRP A 173 -5.58 -10.51 2.28
C TRP A 173 -7.06 -10.83 2.47
N GLU A 174 -7.39 -12.03 2.96
CA GLU A 174 -8.76 -12.46 3.23
C GLU A 174 -9.49 -11.63 4.30
N LEU A 175 -8.76 -10.94 5.18
CA LEU A 175 -9.37 -10.02 6.16
C LEU A 175 -10.04 -8.80 5.52
N GLN A 176 -9.76 -8.52 4.24
CA GLN A 176 -10.33 -7.41 3.47
C GLN A 176 -10.19 -6.01 4.11
N GLU A 177 -9.25 -5.84 5.02
CA GLU A 177 -9.03 -4.56 5.71
C GLU A 177 -8.64 -3.43 4.76
N VAL A 178 -9.27 -2.27 4.93
CA VAL A 178 -8.89 -1.04 4.25
C VAL A 178 -8.43 -0.06 5.32
N ILE A 179 -7.15 0.30 5.27
CA ILE A 179 -6.52 1.23 6.21
C ILE A 179 -5.98 2.40 5.38
N LEU A 180 -6.46 3.62 5.64
CA LEU A 180 -5.87 4.83 5.05
C LEU A 180 -4.83 5.40 6.02
N GLY A 181 -3.59 5.45 5.56
CA GLY A 181 -2.45 5.95 6.33
C GLY A 181 -2.03 4.99 7.44
N ARG A 182 -1.24 5.50 8.39
CA ARG A 182 -0.69 4.77 9.53
C ARG A 182 -1.25 5.38 10.82
N HIS A 183 -2.09 4.64 11.56
CA HIS A 183 -2.73 5.17 12.78
C HIS A 183 -1.73 5.55 13.88
N LYS A 184 -0.63 4.81 13.99
CA LYS A 184 0.51 5.13 14.89
C LYS A 184 1.68 5.58 14.02
N PRO A 185 2.06 6.86 13.93
CA PRO A 185 3.13 7.27 13.02
C PRO A 185 4.50 6.67 13.38
N HIS A 186 4.65 6.16 14.60
CA HIS A 186 5.82 5.42 15.06
C HIS A 186 5.68 3.91 14.88
N PHE A 187 6.80 3.23 14.67
CA PHE A 187 6.95 1.77 14.72
C PHE A 187 8.27 1.40 15.36
N LEU A 188 8.35 0.20 15.93
CA LEU A 188 9.56 -0.32 16.52
C LEU A 188 10.25 -1.28 15.55
N VAL A 189 11.58 -1.15 15.46
CA VAL A 189 12.45 -2.10 14.78
C VAL A 189 13.53 -2.62 15.72
N HIS A 190 13.90 -3.87 15.58
CA HIS A 190 15.14 -4.41 16.12
C HIS A 190 16.30 -4.03 15.20
N ASP A 191 17.19 -3.14 15.66
CA ASP A 191 18.46 -2.86 15.00
C ASP A 191 19.42 -4.04 15.25
N LEU A 192 19.41 -5.00 14.30
CA LEU A 192 20.14 -6.26 14.42
C LEU A 192 21.67 -6.11 14.54
N ASP A 193 22.25 -4.99 14.05
CA ASP A 193 23.69 -4.74 14.21
C ASP A 193 24.02 -4.27 15.62
N ARG A 194 23.11 -3.50 16.22
CA ARG A 194 23.31 -2.85 17.53
C ARG A 194 22.67 -3.61 18.69
N GLY A 195 21.86 -4.64 18.40
CA GLY A 195 21.21 -5.47 19.40
C GLY A 195 20.21 -4.72 20.26
N ARG A 196 19.53 -3.70 19.71
CA ARG A 196 18.56 -2.87 20.44
C ARG A 196 17.33 -2.57 19.61
N GLU A 197 16.23 -2.27 20.27
CA GLU A 197 15.05 -1.68 19.62
C GLU A 197 15.26 -0.19 19.36
N VAL A 198 14.72 0.28 18.23
CA VAL A 198 14.70 1.68 17.84
C VAL A 198 13.28 2.02 17.42
N GLU A 199 12.74 3.06 18.01
CA GLU A 199 11.48 3.65 17.56
C GLU A 199 11.74 4.57 16.38
N LEU A 200 10.99 4.39 15.30
CA LEU A 200 11.09 5.16 14.07
C LEU A 200 9.77 5.86 13.80
N LEU A 201 9.81 7.17 13.59
CA LEU A 201 8.72 7.94 13.00
C LEU A 201 8.75 7.76 11.48
N ALA A 202 7.73 7.12 10.92
CA ALA A 202 7.55 6.97 9.48
C ALA A 202 6.92 8.25 8.89
N GLN A 203 7.60 8.87 7.93
CA GLN A 203 7.04 9.94 7.11
C GLN A 203 7.25 9.62 5.63
N VAL A 204 6.25 9.96 4.81
CA VAL A 204 6.30 9.80 3.37
C VAL A 204 5.97 11.15 2.74
N TYR A 205 6.86 11.62 1.89
CA TYR A 205 6.71 12.89 1.18
C TYR A 205 6.54 12.58 -0.30
N PRO A 206 5.38 12.90 -0.91
CA PRO A 206 5.21 12.78 -2.35
C PRO A 206 6.18 13.73 -3.06
N SER A 207 6.54 13.39 -4.30
CA SER A 207 7.28 14.31 -5.15
C SER A 207 6.50 15.64 -5.30
N PRO A 208 7.18 16.80 -5.22
CA PRO A 208 6.56 18.09 -5.55
C PRO A 208 6.26 18.21 -7.05
N ASP A 209 6.95 17.43 -7.90
CA ASP A 209 6.63 17.29 -9.31
C ASP A 209 5.64 16.13 -9.49
N PRO A 210 4.37 16.40 -9.84
CA PRO A 210 3.34 15.37 -9.98
C PRO A 210 3.58 14.44 -11.18
N SER A 211 4.50 14.76 -12.09
CA SER A 211 4.92 13.85 -13.17
C SER A 211 5.87 12.76 -12.69
N GLN A 212 6.44 12.91 -11.48
CA GLN A 212 7.25 11.88 -10.84
C GLN A 212 6.38 11.03 -9.93
N GLU A 213 6.10 9.80 -10.37
CA GLU A 213 5.37 8.79 -9.59
C GLU A 213 6.28 8.12 -8.55
N MET A 214 6.99 8.94 -7.77
CA MET A 214 7.83 8.50 -6.65
C MET A 214 7.69 9.41 -5.44
N GLN A 215 8.07 8.87 -4.29
CA GLN A 215 7.93 9.48 -2.97
C GLN A 215 9.18 9.20 -2.14
N LEU A 216 9.52 10.14 -1.25
CA LEU A 216 10.59 9.98 -0.27
C LEU A 216 10.02 9.43 1.03
N TYR A 217 10.43 8.22 1.38
CA TYR A 217 10.22 7.63 2.70
C TYR A 217 11.35 8.06 3.64
N LEU A 218 10.98 8.52 4.85
CA LEU A 218 11.89 8.73 5.98
C LEU A 218 11.44 7.92 7.21
N GLY A 219 12.37 7.13 7.76
CA GLY A 219 12.29 6.56 9.10
C GLY A 219 13.18 7.37 10.04
N ILE A 220 12.58 8.27 10.81
CA ILE A 220 13.31 9.20 11.69
C ILE A 220 13.39 8.57 13.10
N PRO A 221 14.58 8.26 13.63
CA PRO A 221 14.70 7.74 14.99
C PRO A 221 14.11 8.69 16.02
N ALA A 222 13.20 8.20 16.85
CA ALA A 222 12.77 8.91 18.04
C ALA A 222 13.96 9.00 19.03
N ARG A 223 14.06 10.13 19.73
CA ARG A 223 15.14 10.35 20.72
C ARG A 223 14.91 9.60 22.00
#